data_AF-R7S646-F1
#
_entry.id   AF-R7S646-F1
#
_cell.length_a   1.000
_cell.length_b   1.000
_cell.length_c   1.000
_cell.angle_alpha   90.00
_cell.angle_beta   90.00
_cell.angle_gamma   90.00
#
_symmetry.space_group_name_H-M   'P 1'
#
loop_
_entity.id
_entity.type
_entity.pdbx_description
1 polymer ?
#
loop_
_entity_poly.entity_id
_entity_poly.type
_entity_poly.pdbx_seq_one_letter_code
_entity_poly.pdbx_strand_id
1 'polypeptide(L)'
;MSVEEKRPNGGPSTKESPPAPPPPNGSLWDKLPPWASKNLRSGKSWKLLLRCWVASWVCFVIMVPNKSLATLGNTAFFALLLSIMIPPNMPVQLFIFAVTTLVLGIALGWAISCAGMAAALAVRDQTLVKATLQKEATSAAGLANPDALFQNAIFRGDFLDTRSTVVFGVFMGFGCFIFALVRAYAPKLTIMSVFGTIAIDIFCSFGPLFPVAQYTLLNSMLTSVACYIAIALVFITFAFPETLNHSYLASSAELLGKFQ
;
A
#
# COMPACT_ATOMS: atom_id res chain seq x y z
N MET A 1 -47.49 69.95 -30.33
CA MET A 1 -46.68 70.65 -31.35
C MET A 1 -45.34 69.93 -31.41
N SER A 2 -45.31 68.69 -31.88
CA SER A 2 -45.39 68.26 -33.28
C SER A 2 -44.11 68.63 -34.02
N VAL A 3 -43.17 67.69 -34.14
CA VAL A 3 -42.51 67.38 -35.42
C VAL A 3 -42.20 65.88 -35.43
N GLU A 4 -43.00 65.17 -36.20
CA GLU A 4 -42.79 63.81 -36.67
C GLU A 4 -41.97 63.92 -37.96
N GLU A 5 -40.74 63.39 -37.99
CA GLU A 5 -39.94 63.34 -39.21
C GLU A 5 -39.73 61.90 -39.67
N LYS A 6 -40.18 61.70 -40.91
CA LYS A 6 -40.45 60.45 -41.60
C LYS A 6 -39.19 60.02 -42.38
N ARG A 7 -38.84 58.74 -42.27
CA ARG A 7 -37.77 58.06 -43.02
C ARG A 7 -37.86 58.31 -44.55
N PRO A 8 -36.75 58.10 -45.26
CA PRO A 8 -36.82 57.26 -46.45
C PRO A 8 -35.82 56.09 -46.44
N ASN A 9 -36.23 55.06 -47.15
CA ASN A 9 -35.65 53.72 -47.26
C ASN A 9 -34.25 53.66 -47.88
N GLY A 10 -33.45 52.72 -47.38
CA GLY A 10 -32.24 52.22 -48.04
C GLY A 10 -31.75 50.94 -47.38
N GLY A 11 -32.18 49.77 -47.87
CA GLY A 11 -31.43 48.52 -47.65
C GLY A 11 -30.10 48.60 -48.43
N PRO A 12 -29.05 47.84 -48.05
CA PRO A 12 -29.06 46.40 -48.34
C PRO A 12 -28.27 45.50 -47.36
N SER A 13 -28.49 44.19 -47.55
CA SER A 13 -27.61 43.07 -47.22
C SER A 13 -27.33 42.75 -45.75
N THR A 14 -28.22 41.93 -45.19
CA THR A 14 -27.88 40.85 -44.28
C THR A 14 -26.70 40.07 -44.86
N LYS A 15 -25.47 40.34 -44.39
CA LYS A 15 -24.33 39.45 -44.63
C LYS A 15 -24.57 38.19 -43.81
N GLU A 16 -25.01 37.14 -44.47
CA GLU A 16 -24.87 35.77 -43.99
C GLU A 16 -23.41 35.56 -43.58
N SER A 17 -23.20 35.43 -42.27
CA SER A 17 -21.97 34.89 -41.72
C SER A 17 -21.74 33.49 -42.31
N PRO A 18 -20.52 33.15 -42.79
CA PRO A 18 -20.24 31.85 -43.38
C PRO A 18 -20.58 30.71 -42.41
N PRO A 19 -21.07 29.56 -42.91
CA PRO A 19 -21.41 28.43 -42.07
C PRO A 19 -20.18 27.97 -41.29
N ALA A 20 -20.33 27.86 -39.97
CA ALA A 20 -19.30 27.32 -39.09
C ALA A 20 -18.82 25.96 -39.63
N PRO A 21 -17.50 25.70 -39.65
CA PRO A 21 -16.99 24.41 -40.09
C PRO A 21 -17.58 23.30 -39.19
N PRO A 22 -17.95 22.13 -39.76
CA PRO A 22 -18.52 21.04 -38.98
C PRO A 22 -17.57 20.64 -37.85
N PRO A 23 -18.08 20.25 -36.66
CA PRO A 23 -17.24 19.86 -35.55
C PRO A 23 -16.30 18.74 -36.01
N PRO A 24 -14.97 18.87 -35.78
CA PRO A 24 -14.03 17.85 -36.22
C PRO A 24 -14.43 16.51 -35.62
N ASN A 25 -14.53 15.49 -36.47
CA ASN A 25 -14.92 14.12 -36.12
C ASN A 25 -14.41 13.75 -34.72
N GLY A 26 -15.34 13.78 -33.75
CA GLY A 26 -15.03 13.64 -32.34
C GLY A 26 -14.35 12.30 -32.11
N SER A 27 -13.05 12.37 -31.85
CA SER A 27 -12.26 11.21 -31.49
C SER A 27 -12.90 10.55 -30.28
N LEU A 28 -12.89 9.21 -30.16
CA LEU A 28 -13.45 8.50 -28.99
C LEU A 28 -12.90 9.05 -27.66
N TRP A 29 -11.74 9.70 -27.71
CA TRP A 29 -11.03 10.37 -26.63
C TRP A 29 -11.69 11.68 -26.16
N ASP A 30 -12.50 12.34 -26.99
CA ASP A 30 -13.25 13.55 -26.62
C ASP A 30 -14.60 13.22 -25.95
N LYS A 31 -15.03 11.95 -25.99
CA LYS A 31 -16.18 11.43 -25.22
C LYS A 31 -15.78 10.98 -23.80
N LEU A 32 -14.48 10.88 -23.53
CA LEU A 32 -13.98 10.54 -22.20
C LEU A 32 -13.98 11.77 -21.30
N PRO A 33 -14.21 11.59 -19.98
CA PRO A 33 -14.19 12.69 -19.04
C PRO A 33 -12.85 13.45 -19.10
N PRO A 34 -12.85 14.76 -18.84
CA PRO A 34 -11.69 15.63 -19.10
C PRO A 34 -10.43 15.24 -18.30
N TRP A 35 -10.57 14.49 -17.21
CA TRP A 35 -9.43 13.94 -16.47
C TRP A 35 -8.77 12.77 -17.22
N ALA A 36 -9.54 11.95 -17.93
CA ALA A 36 -9.03 10.80 -18.67
C ALA A 36 -8.43 11.26 -20.00
N SER A 37 -9.14 12.10 -20.77
CA SER A 37 -8.68 12.56 -22.08
C SER A 37 -7.39 13.39 -22.01
N LYS A 38 -7.21 14.22 -20.97
CA LYS A 38 -5.96 14.96 -20.71
C LYS A 38 -4.79 14.05 -20.34
N ASN A 39 -5.01 13.03 -19.50
CA ASN A 39 -3.95 12.10 -19.10
C ASN A 39 -3.57 11.15 -20.24
N LEU A 40 -4.55 10.70 -21.02
CA LEU A 40 -4.35 9.80 -22.14
C LEU A 40 -3.60 10.45 -23.32
N ARG A 41 -3.73 11.78 -23.50
CA ARG A 41 -2.96 12.56 -24.49
C ARG A 41 -1.56 12.96 -24.01
N SER A 42 -1.25 12.83 -22.71
CA SER A 42 0.03 13.25 -22.15
C SER A 42 1.07 12.14 -22.23
N GLY A 43 2.17 12.37 -22.98
CA GLY A 43 3.30 11.44 -23.03
C GLY A 43 3.98 11.22 -21.67
N LYS A 44 3.86 12.17 -20.73
CA LYS A 44 4.37 12.03 -19.36
C LYS A 44 3.55 11.00 -18.57
N SER A 45 2.23 11.05 -18.69
CA SER A 45 1.33 10.11 -17.99
C SER A 45 1.49 8.68 -18.52
N TRP A 46 1.74 8.51 -19.82
CA TRP A 46 2.04 7.19 -20.40
C TRP A 46 3.37 6.59 -19.90
N LYS A 47 4.43 7.39 -19.80
CA LYS A 47 5.71 6.95 -19.22
C LYS A 47 5.55 6.53 -17.76
N LEU A 48 4.76 7.29 -17.00
CA LEU A 48 4.44 6.99 -15.60
C LEU A 48 3.63 5.70 -15.46
N LEU A 49 2.60 5.53 -16.29
CA LEU A 49 1.77 4.35 -16.32
C LEU A 49 2.60 3.11 -16.65
N LEU A 50 3.43 3.18 -17.69
CA LEU A 50 4.30 2.06 -18.09
C LEU A 50 5.26 1.68 -16.96
N ARG A 51 5.86 2.67 -16.28
CA ARG A 51 6.74 2.43 -15.12
C ARG A 51 6.02 1.69 -13.98
N CYS A 52 4.86 2.19 -13.57
CA CYS A 52 4.08 1.55 -12.50
C CYS A 52 3.58 0.16 -12.92
N TRP A 53 3.12 0.02 -14.17
CA TRP A 53 2.63 -1.24 -14.72
C TRP A 53 3.70 -2.32 -14.77
N VAL A 54 4.90 -1.98 -15.26
CA VAL A 54 6.03 -2.93 -15.29
C VAL A 54 6.47 -3.27 -13.86
N ALA A 55 6.50 -2.31 -12.94
CA ALA A 55 6.82 -2.58 -11.54
C ALA A 55 5.82 -3.56 -10.90
N SER A 56 4.51 -3.36 -11.11
CA SER A 56 3.47 -4.29 -10.65
C SER A 56 3.58 -5.66 -11.31
N TRP A 57 3.92 -5.72 -12.61
CA TRP A 57 4.15 -6.97 -13.32
C TRP A 57 5.35 -7.74 -12.75
N VAL A 58 6.46 -7.07 -12.44
CA VAL A 58 7.62 -7.71 -11.81
C VAL A 58 7.28 -8.26 -10.42
N CYS A 59 6.50 -7.52 -9.62
CA CYS A 59 6.00 -8.03 -8.33
C CYS A 59 5.13 -9.28 -8.51
N PHE A 60 4.30 -9.33 -9.55
CA PHE A 60 3.50 -10.51 -9.90
C PHE A 60 4.38 -11.69 -10.32
N VAL A 61 5.38 -11.45 -11.18
CA VAL A 61 6.31 -12.49 -11.66
C VAL A 61 7.10 -13.10 -10.49
N ILE A 62 7.48 -12.34 -9.46
CA ILE A 62 8.21 -12.88 -8.31
C ILE A 62 7.36 -13.85 -7.45
N MET A 63 6.03 -13.76 -7.54
CA MET A 63 5.13 -14.68 -6.82
C MET A 63 5.02 -16.05 -7.49
N VAL A 64 5.32 -16.16 -8.79
CA VAL A 64 5.09 -17.38 -9.58
C VAL A 64 6.13 -18.51 -9.33
N PRO A 65 7.44 -18.24 -9.16
CA PRO A 65 8.43 -19.28 -8.94
C PRO A 65 8.36 -19.91 -7.55
N ASN A 66 8.33 -21.24 -7.49
CA ASN A 66 8.33 -22.01 -6.24
C ASN A 66 9.51 -21.69 -5.31
N LYS A 67 10.68 -21.35 -5.85
CA LYS A 67 11.86 -20.96 -5.05
C LYS A 67 11.66 -19.62 -4.33
N SER A 68 11.02 -18.66 -5.00
CA SER A 68 10.65 -17.39 -4.37
C SER A 68 9.52 -17.61 -3.38
N LEU A 69 8.49 -18.38 -3.76
CA LEU A 69 7.37 -18.68 -2.86
C LEU A 69 7.79 -19.42 -1.58
N ALA A 70 8.78 -20.31 -1.65
CA ALA A 70 9.34 -20.99 -0.48
C ALA A 70 10.03 -20.03 0.51
N THR A 71 10.58 -18.92 0.01
CA THR A 71 11.29 -17.92 0.84
C THR A 71 10.34 -16.83 1.34
N LEU A 72 9.40 -16.39 0.49
CA LEU A 72 8.42 -15.34 0.80
C LEU A 72 7.21 -15.87 1.60
N GLY A 73 6.94 -17.18 1.52
CA GLY A 73 5.82 -17.84 2.20
C GLY A 73 4.44 -17.28 1.82
N ASN A 74 3.46 -17.48 2.70
CA ASN A 74 2.09 -16.99 2.52
C ASN A 74 1.98 -15.46 2.47
N THR A 75 3.06 -14.74 2.79
CA THR A 75 3.13 -13.28 2.78
C THR A 75 3.63 -12.69 1.46
N ALA A 76 3.87 -13.51 0.43
CA ALA A 76 4.34 -13.03 -0.88
C ALA A 76 3.41 -11.98 -1.52
N PHE A 77 2.09 -12.08 -1.28
CA PHE A 77 1.10 -11.13 -1.80
C PHE A 77 1.31 -9.69 -1.33
N PHE A 78 1.98 -9.48 -0.17
CA PHE A 78 2.28 -8.14 0.33
C PHE A 78 3.15 -7.34 -0.65
N ALA A 79 4.01 -8.00 -1.44
CA ALA A 79 4.80 -7.32 -2.47
C ALA A 79 3.92 -6.69 -3.56
N LEU A 80 2.85 -7.39 -3.97
CA LEU A 80 1.88 -6.86 -4.94
C LEU A 80 0.99 -5.79 -4.30
N LEU A 81 0.53 -6.01 -3.06
CA LEU A 81 -0.29 -5.06 -2.32
C LEU A 81 0.43 -3.70 -2.17
N LEU A 82 1.72 -3.72 -1.85
CA LEU A 82 2.54 -2.52 -1.75
C LEU A 82 2.69 -1.78 -3.08
N SER A 83 2.78 -2.52 -4.18
CA SER A 83 2.83 -1.95 -5.53
C SER A 83 1.60 -1.11 -5.85
N ILE A 84 0.43 -1.52 -5.34
CA ILE A 84 -0.84 -0.81 -5.53
C ILE A 84 -1.00 0.33 -4.51
N MET A 85 -0.59 0.13 -3.26
CA MET A 85 -0.75 1.14 -2.20
C MET A 85 0.22 2.31 -2.35
N ILE A 86 1.47 2.04 -2.73
CA ILE A 86 2.51 3.04 -2.90
C ILE A 86 3.10 2.86 -4.29
N PRO A 87 2.37 3.20 -5.37
CA PRO A 87 2.93 3.07 -6.70
C PRO A 87 4.21 3.90 -6.80
N PRO A 88 5.23 3.46 -7.57
CA PRO A 88 6.42 4.24 -7.85
C PRO A 88 6.03 5.34 -8.84
N ASN A 89 5.16 6.27 -8.44
CA ASN A 89 4.71 7.40 -9.25
C ASN A 89 5.37 8.72 -8.83
N MET A 90 5.90 8.77 -7.61
CA MET A 90 6.55 9.94 -7.04
C MET A 90 8.00 10.10 -7.57
N PRO A 91 8.61 11.29 -7.41
CA PRO A 91 10.05 11.48 -7.55
C PRO A 91 10.84 10.62 -6.55
N VAL A 92 12.07 10.24 -6.91
CA VAL A 92 12.93 9.30 -6.14
C VAL A 92 13.02 9.66 -4.66
N GLN A 93 13.26 10.93 -4.35
CA GLN A 93 13.51 11.38 -2.98
C GLN A 93 12.25 11.29 -2.10
N LEU A 94 11.07 11.62 -2.63
CA LEU A 94 9.81 11.44 -1.90
C LEU A 94 9.47 9.96 -1.70
N PHE A 95 9.82 9.12 -2.68
CA PHE A 95 9.64 7.67 -2.55
C PHE A 95 10.52 7.08 -1.45
N ILE A 96 11.80 7.48 -1.37
CA ILE A 96 12.70 7.06 -0.29
C ILE A 96 12.13 7.48 1.08
N PHE A 97 11.69 8.72 1.24
CA PHE A 97 11.04 9.16 2.49
C PHE A 97 9.81 8.32 2.83
N ALA A 98 8.94 8.05 1.85
CA ALA A 98 7.75 7.22 2.05
C ALA A 98 8.11 5.80 2.52
N VAL A 99 9.09 5.17 1.87
CA VAL A 99 9.58 3.84 2.23
C VAL A 99 10.23 3.83 3.62
N THR A 100 11.03 4.83 3.96
CA THR A 100 11.61 4.92 5.31
C THR A 100 10.53 5.04 6.37
N THR A 101 9.50 5.88 6.15
CA THR A 101 8.37 5.99 7.09
C THR A 101 7.56 4.70 7.19
N LEU A 102 7.46 3.93 6.11
CA LEU A 102 6.84 2.61 6.11
C LEU A 102 7.63 1.63 6.98
N VAL A 103 8.95 1.54 6.79
CA VAL A 103 9.82 0.63 7.58
C VAL A 103 9.80 1.01 9.05
N LEU A 104 9.80 2.30 9.37
CA LEU A 104 9.64 2.78 10.75
C LEU A 104 8.29 2.37 11.34
N GLY A 105 7.21 2.44 10.56
CA GLY A 105 5.89 1.99 11.00
C GLY A 105 5.87 0.51 11.36
N ILE A 106 6.47 -0.34 10.50
CA ILE A 106 6.61 -1.77 10.76
C ILE A 106 7.47 -2.03 12.01
N ALA A 107 8.57 -1.32 12.18
CA ALA A 107 9.45 -1.47 13.34
C ALA A 107 8.77 -1.08 14.66
N LEU A 108 7.99 0.00 14.66
CA LEU A 108 7.20 0.42 15.83
C LEU A 108 6.08 -0.58 16.15
N GLY A 109 5.37 -1.07 15.12
CA GLY A 109 4.36 -2.11 15.29
C GLY A 109 4.95 -3.40 15.83
N TRP A 110 6.14 -3.78 15.35
CA TRP A 110 6.89 -4.92 15.87
C TRP A 110 7.29 -4.72 17.33
N ALA A 111 7.82 -3.56 17.72
CA ALA A 111 8.23 -3.28 19.10
C ALA A 111 7.05 -3.41 20.09
N ILE A 112 5.89 -2.83 19.77
CA ILE A 112 4.67 -2.94 20.60
C ILE A 112 4.22 -4.39 20.69
N SER A 113 4.30 -5.13 19.59
CA SER A 113 3.89 -6.53 19.54
C SER A 113 4.83 -7.46 20.31
N CYS A 114 6.14 -7.18 20.30
CA CYS A 114 7.13 -7.88 21.14
C CYS A 114 6.86 -7.66 22.63
N ALA A 115 6.48 -6.44 23.03
CA ALA A 115 6.04 -6.17 24.40
C ALA A 115 4.78 -6.98 24.76
N GLY A 116 3.82 -7.07 23.83
CA GLY A 116 2.62 -7.92 23.98
C GLY A 116 2.96 -9.40 24.14
N MET A 117 3.90 -9.93 23.36
CA MET A 117 4.38 -11.31 23.47
C MET A 117 5.00 -11.59 24.85
N ALA A 118 5.88 -10.70 25.32
CA ALA A 118 6.51 -10.85 26.63
C ALA A 118 5.48 -10.85 27.77
N ALA A 119 4.50 -9.94 27.71
CA ALA A 119 3.41 -9.87 28.69
C ALA A 119 2.52 -11.12 28.63
N ALA A 120 2.17 -11.61 27.44
CA ALA A 120 1.30 -12.76 27.27
C ALA A 120 1.94 -14.05 27.80
N LEU A 121 3.25 -14.23 27.61
CA LEU A 121 4.00 -15.37 28.14
C LEU A 121 4.10 -15.37 29.67
N ALA A 122 4.17 -14.19 30.29
CA ALA A 122 4.23 -14.07 31.74
C ALA A 122 2.90 -14.47 32.43
N VAL A 123 1.77 -14.27 31.75
CA VAL A 123 0.43 -14.55 32.30
C VAL A 123 -0.04 -15.99 32.03
N ARG A 124 0.65 -16.70 31.12
CA ARG A 124 0.26 -18.04 30.66
C ARG A 124 0.41 -19.12 31.74
N ASP A 125 -0.54 -20.05 31.80
CA ASP A 125 -0.45 -21.19 32.71
C ASP A 125 0.64 -22.18 32.26
N GLN A 126 1.77 -22.16 32.96
CA GLN A 126 2.93 -23.01 32.67
C GLN A 126 2.65 -24.50 32.85
N THR A 127 1.68 -24.86 33.71
CA THR A 127 1.34 -26.27 33.98
C THR A 127 0.56 -26.86 32.81
N LEU A 128 -0.42 -26.13 32.30
CA LEU A 128 -1.24 -26.52 31.16
C LEU A 128 -0.40 -26.59 29.88
N VAL A 129 0.45 -25.60 29.63
CA VAL A 129 1.33 -25.59 28.44
C VAL A 129 2.27 -26.80 28.43
N LYS A 130 2.91 -27.13 29.55
CA LYS A 130 3.80 -28.30 29.64
C LYS A 130 3.04 -29.61 29.43
N ALA A 131 1.84 -29.74 30.01
CA ALA A 131 1.00 -30.91 29.81
C ALA A 131 0.58 -31.09 28.33
N THR A 132 0.16 -30.01 27.66
CA THR A 132 -0.22 -30.05 26.23
C THR A 132 0.98 -30.34 25.34
N LEU A 133 2.14 -29.72 25.58
CA LEU A 133 3.38 -30.01 24.85
C LEU A 133 3.81 -31.46 25.02
N GLN A 134 3.71 -32.03 26.22
CA GLN A 134 4.06 -33.43 26.47
C GLN A 134 3.07 -34.39 25.80
N LYS A 135 1.77 -34.05 25.79
CA LYS A 135 0.73 -34.81 25.08
C LYS A 135 1.01 -34.86 23.58
N GLU A 136 1.36 -33.73 22.97
CA GLU A 136 1.73 -33.69 21.55
C GLU A 136 3.07 -34.35 21.24
N ALA A 137 4.10 -34.17 22.09
CA ALA A 137 5.37 -34.86 21.93
C ALA A 137 5.20 -36.39 21.97
N THR A 138 4.31 -36.88 22.83
CA THR A 138 3.97 -38.32 22.91
C THR A 138 3.15 -38.77 21.70
N SER A 139 2.24 -37.93 21.19
CA SER A 139 1.44 -38.24 20.00
C SER A 139 2.26 -38.21 18.70
N ALA A 140 3.34 -37.41 18.67
CA ALA A 140 4.28 -37.31 17.55
C ALA A 140 5.39 -38.37 17.62
N ALA A 141 5.59 -39.03 18.77
CA ALA A 141 6.61 -40.06 18.95
C ALA A 141 6.28 -41.29 18.08
N GLY A 142 7.03 -41.47 17.00
CA GLY A 142 6.89 -42.59 16.06
C GLY A 142 6.43 -42.22 14.65
N LEU A 143 6.17 -40.93 14.37
CA LEU A 143 5.79 -40.45 13.03
C LEU A 143 7.01 -39.88 12.28
N ALA A 144 7.04 -40.08 10.96
CA ALA A 144 8.17 -39.70 10.11
C ALA A 144 8.44 -38.18 10.03
N ASN A 145 7.49 -37.33 10.41
CA ASN A 145 7.61 -35.86 10.36
C ASN A 145 6.96 -35.20 11.60
N PRO A 146 7.64 -35.17 12.76
CA PRO A 146 7.09 -34.58 13.98
C PRO A 146 6.82 -33.07 13.83
N ASP A 147 7.67 -32.32 13.10
CA ASP A 147 7.54 -30.87 12.96
C ASP A 147 6.26 -30.44 12.22
N ALA A 148 5.84 -31.20 11.22
CA ALA A 148 4.61 -30.90 10.45
C ALA A 148 3.35 -31.10 11.31
N LEU A 149 3.37 -32.06 12.23
CA LEU A 149 2.29 -32.29 13.19
C LEU A 149 2.20 -31.18 14.22
N PHE A 150 3.33 -30.73 14.76
CA PHE A 150 3.36 -29.58 15.67
C PHE A 150 2.85 -28.30 14.99
N GLN A 151 3.25 -28.04 13.74
CA GLN A 151 2.71 -26.90 12.99
C GLN A 151 1.20 -27.01 12.82
N ASN A 152 0.68 -28.18 12.47
CA ASN A 152 -0.75 -28.39 12.31
C ASN A 152 -1.50 -28.17 13.63
N ALA A 153 -1.00 -28.71 14.74
CA ALA A 153 -1.61 -28.55 16.05
C ALA A 153 -1.59 -27.10 16.56
N ILE A 154 -0.52 -26.36 16.27
CA ILE A 154 -0.46 -24.90 16.48
C ILE A 154 -1.60 -24.22 15.71
N PHE A 155 -1.73 -24.46 14.40
CA PHE A 155 -2.78 -23.82 13.59
C PHE A 155 -4.20 -24.33 13.87
N ARG A 156 -4.32 -25.52 14.46
CA ARG A 156 -5.59 -26.06 14.98
C ARG A 156 -6.04 -25.39 16.27
N GLY A 157 -5.11 -24.70 16.96
CA GLY A 157 -5.38 -23.95 18.17
C GLY A 157 -5.31 -24.77 19.45
N ASP A 158 -4.67 -25.95 19.42
CA ASP A 158 -4.59 -26.84 20.59
C ASP A 158 -3.80 -26.23 21.76
N PHE A 159 -2.98 -25.22 21.48
CA PHE A 159 -2.22 -24.44 22.47
C PHE A 159 -2.90 -23.15 22.94
N LEU A 160 -4.12 -22.83 22.49
CA LEU A 160 -4.79 -21.58 22.85
C LEU A 160 -5.06 -21.50 24.36
N ASP A 161 -4.56 -20.41 24.97
CA ASP A 161 -4.88 -20.03 26.34
C ASP A 161 -5.69 -18.73 26.31
N THR A 162 -6.83 -18.73 27.02
CA THR A 162 -7.71 -17.55 27.12
C THR A 162 -6.96 -16.38 27.77
N ARG A 163 -6.11 -16.63 28.77
CA ARG A 163 -5.38 -15.56 29.49
C ARG A 163 -4.42 -14.84 28.56
N SER A 164 -3.63 -15.60 27.80
CA SER A 164 -2.70 -15.08 26.80
C SER A 164 -3.44 -14.30 25.71
N THR A 165 -4.55 -14.86 25.21
CA THR A 165 -5.37 -14.25 24.15
C THR A 165 -5.93 -12.88 24.56
N VAL A 166 -6.40 -12.73 25.80
CA VAL A 166 -6.89 -11.44 26.32
C VAL A 166 -5.76 -10.40 26.35
N VAL A 167 -4.55 -10.79 26.77
CA VAL A 167 -3.39 -9.87 26.78
C VAL A 167 -3.06 -9.40 25.36
N PHE A 168 -3.01 -10.32 24.39
CA PHE A 168 -2.82 -9.94 22.99
C PHE A 168 -3.92 -9.01 22.47
N GLY A 169 -5.18 -9.22 22.86
CA GLY A 169 -6.30 -8.33 22.51
C GLY A 169 -6.15 -6.93 23.09
N VAL A 170 -5.70 -6.79 24.34
CA VAL A 170 -5.43 -5.49 24.97
C VAL A 170 -4.30 -4.76 24.26
N PHE A 171 -3.19 -5.45 23.94
CA PHE A 171 -2.08 -4.86 23.20
C PHE A 171 -2.45 -4.50 21.76
N MET A 172 -3.29 -5.30 21.10
CA MET A 172 -3.85 -4.98 19.78
C MET A 172 -4.69 -3.70 19.85
N GLY A 173 -5.61 -3.60 20.81
CA GLY A 173 -6.44 -2.41 21.00
C GLY A 173 -5.62 -1.16 21.30
N PHE A 174 -4.66 -1.28 22.22
CA PHE A 174 -3.75 -0.19 22.60
C PHE A 174 -2.87 0.26 21.42
N GLY A 175 -2.28 -0.67 20.69
CA GLY A 175 -1.45 -0.38 19.53
C GLY A 175 -2.23 0.25 18.37
N CYS A 176 -3.42 -0.28 18.07
CA CYS A 176 -4.34 0.30 17.09
C CYS A 176 -4.77 1.71 17.49
N PHE A 177 -5.03 1.95 18.78
CA PHE A 177 -5.37 3.28 19.28
C PHE A 177 -4.23 4.29 19.06
N ILE A 178 -2.98 3.94 19.40
CA ILE A 178 -1.81 4.80 19.15
C ILE A 178 -1.68 5.14 17.66
N PHE A 179 -1.74 4.14 16.78
CA PHE A 179 -1.62 4.38 15.34
C PHE A 179 -2.82 5.15 14.76
N ALA A 180 -4.01 4.98 15.32
CA ALA A 180 -5.17 5.80 14.96
C ALA A 180 -4.98 7.27 15.36
N LEU A 181 -4.41 7.55 16.55
CA LEU A 181 -4.07 8.92 16.95
C LEU A 181 -3.02 9.54 16.03
N VAL A 182 -1.98 8.79 15.65
CA VAL A 182 -0.97 9.26 14.69
C VAL A 182 -1.64 9.65 13.37
N ARG A 183 -2.62 8.87 12.89
CA ARG A 183 -3.37 9.18 11.68
C ARG A 183 -4.23 10.43 11.81
N ALA A 184 -4.82 10.66 12.98
CA ALA A 184 -5.68 11.83 13.24
C ALA A 184 -4.87 13.14 13.36
N TYR A 185 -3.75 13.12 14.09
CA TYR A 185 -2.95 14.33 14.36
C TYR A 185 -1.86 14.59 13.33
N ALA A 186 -1.32 13.55 12.68
CA ALA A 186 -0.24 13.65 11.72
C ALA A 186 -0.59 12.91 10.41
N PRO A 187 -1.49 13.45 9.56
CA PRO A 187 -1.92 12.78 8.34
C PRO A 187 -0.77 12.54 7.35
N LYS A 188 0.32 13.31 7.44
CA LYS A 188 1.55 13.09 6.66
C LYS A 188 2.22 11.74 6.97
N LEU A 189 1.96 11.16 8.15
CA LEU A 189 2.48 9.86 8.59
C LEU A 189 1.43 8.75 8.46
N THR A 190 0.39 8.94 7.65
CA THR A 190 -0.66 7.93 7.46
C THR A 190 -0.09 6.59 7.00
N ILE A 191 0.86 6.60 6.06
CA ILE A 191 1.54 5.38 5.57
C ILE A 191 2.18 4.62 6.73
N MET A 192 2.95 5.31 7.58
CA MET A 192 3.57 4.73 8.78
C MET A 192 2.51 4.09 9.69
N SER A 193 1.39 4.80 9.94
CA SER A 193 0.31 4.30 10.81
C SER A 193 -0.37 3.04 10.24
N VAL A 194 -0.58 2.98 8.92
CA VAL A 194 -1.24 1.84 8.26
C VAL A 194 -0.37 0.60 8.37
N PHE A 195 0.91 0.68 8.01
CA PHE A 195 1.81 -0.47 8.07
C PHE A 195 2.13 -0.89 9.51
N GLY A 196 2.18 0.05 10.45
CA GLY A 196 2.28 -0.27 11.88
C GLY A 196 1.05 -1.01 12.40
N THR A 197 -0.15 -0.60 11.98
CA THR A 197 -1.41 -1.29 12.35
C THR A 197 -1.46 -2.70 11.76
N ILE A 198 -1.09 -2.87 10.48
CA ILE A 198 -1.02 -4.20 9.83
C ILE A 198 -0.01 -5.11 10.55
N ALA A 199 1.16 -4.57 10.95
CA ALA A 199 2.16 -5.34 11.68
C ALA A 199 1.62 -5.85 13.03
N ILE A 200 0.91 -4.99 13.78
CA ILE A 200 0.25 -5.37 15.03
C ILE A 200 -0.85 -6.39 14.79
N ASP A 201 -1.66 -6.20 13.75
CA ASP A 201 -2.78 -7.09 13.41
C ASP A 201 -2.32 -8.52 13.15
N ILE A 202 -1.31 -8.68 12.29
CA ILE A 202 -0.71 -9.98 12.00
C ILE A 202 -0.14 -10.58 13.30
N PHE A 203 0.66 -9.80 14.03
CA PHE A 203 1.37 -10.34 15.19
C PHE A 203 0.42 -10.74 16.32
N CYS A 204 -0.59 -9.93 16.63
CA CYS A 204 -1.53 -10.21 17.71
C CYS A 204 -2.58 -11.26 17.33
N SER A 205 -2.84 -11.48 16.03
CA SER A 205 -3.73 -12.54 15.56
C SER A 205 -3.08 -13.92 15.59
N PHE A 206 -1.80 -14.02 15.20
CA PHE A 206 -1.07 -15.28 15.22
C PHE A 206 -0.31 -15.53 16.54
N GLY A 207 0.02 -14.48 17.31
CA GLY A 207 0.77 -14.57 18.56
C GLY A 207 0.20 -15.53 19.60
N PRO A 208 -1.13 -15.53 19.90
CA PRO A 208 -1.73 -16.42 20.88
C PRO A 208 -1.58 -17.92 20.57
N LEU A 209 -1.42 -18.26 19.29
CA LEU A 209 -1.29 -19.64 18.82
C LEU A 209 0.04 -20.27 19.25
N PHE A 210 1.11 -19.47 19.36
CA PHE A 210 2.43 -20.00 19.66
C PHE A 210 2.61 -20.21 21.17
N PRO A 211 3.02 -21.41 21.63
CA PRO A 211 3.32 -21.67 23.04
C PRO A 211 4.65 -21.07 23.51
N VAL A 212 5.50 -20.60 22.58
CA VAL A 212 6.85 -20.09 22.83
C VAL A 212 7.04 -18.69 22.26
N ALA A 213 8.03 -17.96 22.76
CA ALA A 213 8.36 -16.62 22.29
C ALA A 213 8.86 -16.64 20.83
N GLN A 214 8.01 -16.20 19.90
CA GLN A 214 8.36 -16.06 18.48
C GLN A 214 8.32 -14.58 18.08
N TYR A 215 9.46 -13.91 18.19
CA TYR A 215 9.59 -12.49 17.80
C TYR A 215 9.80 -12.29 16.29
N THR A 216 10.10 -13.36 15.57
CA THR A 216 10.40 -13.36 14.12
C THR A 216 9.18 -13.61 13.24
N LEU A 217 7.98 -13.64 13.82
CA LEU A 217 6.73 -13.91 13.10
C LEU A 217 6.53 -12.95 11.90
N LEU A 218 6.99 -11.71 12.03
CA LEU A 218 6.85 -10.69 10.99
C LEU A 218 7.93 -10.78 9.89
N ASN A 219 8.91 -11.68 10.00
CA ASN A 219 10.05 -11.75 9.09
C ASN A 219 9.65 -12.08 7.64
N SER A 220 8.67 -12.95 7.45
CA SER A 220 8.17 -13.29 6.10
C SER A 220 7.51 -12.08 5.43
N MET A 221 6.74 -11.29 6.18
CA MET A 221 6.15 -10.04 5.69
C MET A 221 7.22 -8.99 5.38
N LEU A 222 8.21 -8.84 6.27
CA LEU A 222 9.32 -7.90 6.08
C LEU A 222 10.16 -8.26 4.85
N THR A 223 10.36 -9.55 4.58
CA THR A 223 11.06 -10.03 3.38
C THR A 223 10.29 -9.65 2.11
N SER A 224 8.97 -9.87 2.07
CA SER A 224 8.13 -9.43 0.94
C SER A 224 8.18 -7.93 0.72
N VAL A 225 8.13 -7.15 1.81
CA VAL A 225 8.22 -5.68 1.77
C VAL A 225 9.58 -5.23 1.23
N ALA A 226 10.66 -5.85 1.69
CA ALA A 226 12.02 -5.54 1.25
C ALA A 226 12.23 -5.84 -0.24
N CYS A 227 11.70 -6.98 -0.73
CA CYS A 227 11.72 -7.30 -2.16
C CYS A 227 11.00 -6.23 -2.98
N TYR A 228 9.81 -5.81 -2.55
CA TYR A 228 9.07 -4.73 -3.22
C TYR A 228 9.86 -3.41 -3.25
N ILE A 229 10.43 -3.00 -2.11
CA ILE A 229 11.22 -1.77 -2.00
C ILE A 229 12.40 -1.81 -2.99
N ALA A 230 13.12 -2.93 -3.08
CA ALA A 230 14.24 -3.10 -3.99
C ALA A 230 13.80 -2.95 -5.46
N ILE A 231 12.71 -3.61 -5.85
CA ILE A 231 12.16 -3.52 -7.21
C ILE A 231 11.74 -2.09 -7.52
N ALA A 232 10.98 -1.46 -6.64
CA ALA A 232 10.49 -0.10 -6.82
C ALA A 232 11.64 0.91 -6.91
N LEU A 233 12.71 0.73 -6.11
CA LEU A 233 13.92 1.53 -6.19
C LEU A 233 14.64 1.37 -7.54
N VAL A 234 14.76 0.16 -8.07
CA VAL A 234 15.35 -0.06 -9.40
C VAL A 234 14.50 0.61 -10.48
N PHE A 235 13.19 0.49 -10.45
CA PHE A 235 12.31 1.11 -11.44
C PHE A 235 12.30 2.65 -11.35
N ILE A 236 12.34 3.23 -10.15
CA ILE A 236 12.36 4.70 -9.99
C ILE A 236 13.69 5.33 -10.38
N THR A 237 14.82 4.60 -10.26
CA THR A 237 16.14 5.09 -10.65
C THR A 237 16.45 4.88 -12.12
N PHE A 238 16.07 3.74 -12.71
CA PHE A 238 16.43 3.38 -14.08
C PHE A 238 15.35 3.68 -15.12
N ALA A 239 14.06 3.56 -14.78
CA ALA A 239 12.98 3.85 -15.71
C ALA A 239 12.48 5.29 -15.54
N PHE A 240 13.06 6.22 -16.31
CA PHE A 240 12.72 7.66 -16.32
C PHE A 240 12.84 8.34 -14.94
N PRO A 241 14.06 8.58 -14.44
CA PRO A 241 14.24 9.25 -13.15
C PRO A 241 13.72 10.70 -13.22
N GLU A 242 12.67 11.01 -12.46
CA GLU A 242 12.28 12.39 -12.18
C GLU A 242 12.85 12.81 -10.82
N THR A 243 13.70 13.84 -10.83
CA THR A 243 14.18 14.48 -9.61
C THR A 243 13.14 15.47 -9.08
N LEU A 244 13.20 15.79 -7.79
CA LEU A 244 12.31 16.80 -7.21
C LEU A 244 12.44 18.14 -7.93
N ASN A 245 13.66 18.56 -8.22
CA ASN A 245 13.91 19.84 -8.88
C ASN A 245 13.25 19.92 -10.27
N HIS A 246 13.34 18.84 -11.07
CA HIS A 246 12.68 18.77 -12.37
C HIS A 246 11.14 18.85 -12.25
N SER A 247 10.57 18.19 -11.24
CA SER A 247 9.13 18.23 -11.00
C SER A 247 8.64 19.61 -10.54
N TYR A 248 9.34 20.23 -9.58
CA TYR A 248 9.01 21.58 -9.09
C TYR A 248 9.18 22.64 -10.18
N LEU A 249 10.24 22.56 -10.99
CA LEU A 249 10.47 23.47 -12.10
C LEU A 249 9.35 23.36 -13.14
N ALA A 250 8.95 22.14 -13.52
CA ALA A 250 7.85 21.92 -14.45
C ALA A 250 6.52 22.49 -13.93
N SER A 251 6.21 22.29 -12.64
CA SER A 251 5.02 22.87 -12.03
C SER A 251 5.07 24.40 -11.98
N SER A 252 6.23 24.98 -11.66
CA SER A 252 6.40 26.45 -11.63
C SER A 252 6.27 27.07 -13.03
N ALA A 253 6.81 26.42 -14.06
CA ALA A 253 6.68 26.86 -15.45
C ALA A 253 5.22 26.78 -15.95
N GLU A 254 4.48 25.72 -15.57
CA GLU A 254 3.05 25.61 -15.90
C GLU A 254 2.22 26.70 -15.23
N LEU A 255 2.52 27.03 -13.97
CA LEU A 255 1.85 28.14 -13.28
C LEU A 255 2.15 29.47 -13.95
N LEU A 256 3.41 29.72 -14.32
CA LEU A 256 3.81 30.95 -15.01
C LEU A 256 3.10 31.11 -16.36
N GLY A 257 2.97 30.01 -17.11
CA GLY A 257 2.26 30.00 -18.39
C GLY A 257 0.73 30.17 -18.29
N LYS A 258 0.14 30.06 -17.09
CA LYS A 258 -1.28 30.41 -16.84
C LYS A 258 -1.48 31.89 -16.50
N PHE A 259 -0.40 32.61 -16.17
CA PHE A 259 -0.43 34.04 -15.87
C PHE A 259 -0.10 34.92 -17.09
N GLN A 260 0.33 34.34 -18.20
CA GLN A 260 0.46 34.99 -19.51
C GLN A 260 -0.80 34.77 -20.35
#